data_AF-A0A353DTI2-F1
#
_entry.id   AF-A0A353DTI2-F1
#
_cell.length_a   1.000
_cell.length_b   1.000
_cell.length_c   1.000
_cell.angle_alpha   90.00
_cell.angle_beta   90.00
_cell.angle_gamma   90.00
#
_symmetry.space_group_name_H-M   'P 1'
#
loop_
_entity.id
_entity.type
_entity.pdbx_description
1 polymer ?
#
loop_
_entity_poly.entity_id
_entity_poly.type
_entity_poly.pdbx_seq_one_letter_code
_entity_poly.pdbx_strand_id
1 'polypeptide(L)' 'VLAVGTVSEKPVARDGEVSIAQIMTATLSADHRIVDGAEGAQFLIEVKRLLENPMGLVL' A
#
# COMPACT_ATOMS: atom_id res chain seq x y z
N VAL A 1 -4.11 -13.40 -2.51
CA VAL A 1 -4.74 -12.49 -3.51
C VAL A 1 -4.60 -11.07 -3.03
N LEU A 2 -4.19 -10.15 -3.90
CA LEU A 2 -4.18 -8.72 -3.62
C LEU A 2 -5.37 -8.07 -4.34
N ALA A 3 -6.33 -7.57 -3.58
CA ALA A 3 -7.44 -6.79 -4.11
C ALA A 3 -7.10 -5.30 -4.04
N VAL A 4 -7.39 -4.56 -5.12
CA VAL A 4 -7.18 -3.11 -5.20
C VAL A 4 -8.51 -2.40 -5.38
N GLY A 5 -8.72 -1.35 -4.59
CA GLY A 5 -9.91 -0.51 -4.66
C GLY A 5 -9.79 0.61 -5.69
N THR A 6 -10.87 1.35 -5.88
CA THR A 6 -10.87 2.58 -6.68
C THR A 6 -9.95 3.63 -6.07
N VAL A 7 -9.27 4.39 -6.93
CA VAL A 7 -8.50 5.58 -6.54
C VAL A 7 -9.45 6.75 -6.37
N SER A 8 -9.35 7.48 -5.26
CA SER A 8 -10.12 8.70 -5.04
C SER A 8 -9.31 9.76 -4.31
N GLU A 9 -9.70 11.02 -4.47
CA GLU A 9 -9.12 12.13 -3.71
C GLU A 9 -9.49 12.00 -2.23
N LYS A 10 -8.51 12.11 -1.34
CA LYS A 10 -8.70 12.11 0.12
C LYS A 10 -7.77 13.12 0.78
N PRO A 11 -8.21 13.77 1.88
CA PRO A 11 -7.32 14.54 2.73
C PRO A 11 -6.34 13.61 3.44
N VAL A 12 -5.05 13.94 3.40
CA VAL A 12 -3.96 13.22 4.05
C VAL A 12 -3.03 14.19 4.78
N ALA A 13 -2.48 13.74 5.90
CA ALA A 13 -1.42 14.47 6.59
C ALA A 13 -0.08 14.19 5.91
N ARG A 14 0.61 15.23 5.47
CA ARG A 14 1.96 15.16 4.89
C ARG A 14 2.78 16.28 5.50
N ASP A 15 3.90 15.92 6.13
CA ASP A 15 4.84 16.86 6.76
C ASP A 15 4.18 17.84 7.76
N GLY A 16 3.13 17.39 8.46
CA GLY A 16 2.38 18.18 9.44
C GLY A 16 1.23 19.02 8.87
N GLU A 17 1.03 19.01 7.55
CA GLU A 17 -0.05 19.74 6.87
C GLU A 17 -1.09 18.80 6.25
N VAL A 18 -2.33 19.28 6.11
CA VAL A 18 -3.38 18.54 5.39
C VAL A 18 -3.28 18.88 3.91
N SER A 19 -3.07 17.87 3.08
CA SER A 19 -3.04 17.96 1.61
C SER A 19 -4.05 17.00 0.98
N ILE A 20 -4.51 17.28 -0.23
CA ILE A 20 -5.35 16.35 -1.01
C ILE A 20 -4.43 15.44 -1.81
N ALA A 21 -4.67 14.12 -1.76
CA ALA A 21 -3.92 13.14 -2.53
C ALA A 21 -4.84 12.08 -3.15
N GLN A 22 -4.39 11.49 -4.26
CA GLN A 22 -5.01 10.31 -4.86
C GLN A 22 -4.66 9.08 -4.01
N ILE A 23 -5.67 8.49 -3.37
CA ILE A 23 -5.49 7.36 -2.45
C ILE A 23 -6.24 6.14 -2.95
N MET A 24 -5.57 4.99 -2.85
CA MET A 24 -6.10 3.66 -3.15
C MET A 24 -6.01 2.79 -1.90
N THR A 25 -7.02 1.94 -1.67
CA THR A 25 -6.95 0.87 -0.66
C THR A 25 -6.50 -0.43 -1.33
N ALA A 26 -5.55 -1.13 -0.73
CA ALA A 26 -5.17 -2.48 -1.13
C ALA A 26 -5.39 -3.46 0.04
N THR A 27 -5.95 -4.63 -0.26
CA THR A 27 -6.27 -5.66 0.74
C THR A 27 -5.61 -6.98 0.36
N LEU A 28 -4.82 -7.54 1.27
CA LEU A 28 -4.20 -8.86 1.10
C LEU A 28 -5.07 -9.94 1.76
N SER A 29 -5.51 -10.92 0.97
CA SER A 29 -6.06 -12.18 1.48
C SER A 29 -5.01 -13.27 1.30
N ALA A 30 -4.54 -13.85 2.40
CA ALA A 30 -3.50 -14.89 2.42
C ALA A 30 -3.94 -16.11 3.24
N ASP A 31 -3.35 -17.27 2.92
CA ASP A 31 -3.53 -18.48 3.72
C ASP A 31 -2.61 -18.42 4.93
N HIS A 32 -3.19 -18.29 6.12
CA HIS A 32 -2.44 -18.13 7.37
C HIS A 32 -1.64 -19.35 7.80
N ARG A 33 -1.83 -20.50 7.15
CA ARG A 33 -1.01 -21.70 7.40
C ARG A 33 0.39 -21.58 6.81
N ILE A 34 0.57 -20.66 5.86
CA ILE A 34 1.80 -20.48 5.08
C ILE A 34 2.37 -19.07 5.28
N VAL A 35 1.51 -18.07 5.53
CA VAL A 35 1.91 -16.67 5.69
C VAL A 35 1.42 -16.15 7.03
N ASP A 36 2.31 -15.60 7.84
CA ASP A 36 1.90 -14.94 9.08
C ASP A 36 1.53 -13.46 8.86
N GLY A 37 1.02 -12.81 9.91
CA GLY A 37 0.61 -11.40 9.83
C GLY A 37 1.78 -10.44 9.60
N ALA A 38 2.98 -10.77 10.08
CA ALA A 38 4.16 -9.92 9.92
C ALA A 38 4.68 -9.96 8.49
N GLU A 39 4.80 -11.15 7.90
CA GLU A 39 5.17 -11.34 6.49
C GLU A 39 4.14 -10.68 5.56
N GLY A 40 2.84 -10.86 5.83
CA GLY A 40 1.78 -10.21 5.07
C GLY A 40 1.83 -8.68 5.13
N ALA A 41 2.15 -8.13 6.31
CA ALA A 41 2.33 -6.69 6.48
C ALA A 41 3.57 -6.16 5.74
N GLN A 42 4.69 -6.88 5.82
CA GLN A 42 5.91 -6.53 5.08
C GLN A 42 5.67 -6.51 3.57
N PHE A 43 4.97 -7.51 3.05
CA PHE A 43 4.58 -7.55 1.64
C PHE A 43 3.77 -6.31 1.24
N LEU A 44 2.74 -5.94 2.01
CA LEU A 44 1.90 -4.78 1.72
C LEU A 44 2.68 -3.45 1.82
N ILE A 45 3.59 -3.31 2.78
CA ILE A 45 4.47 -2.14 2.91
C ILE A 45 5.35 -2.01 1.67
N GLU A 46 5.93 -3.11 1.19
CA GLU A 46 6.80 -3.09 0.03
C GLU A 46 6.04 -2.77 -1.26
N VAL A 47 4.85 -3.37 -1.45
CA VAL A 47 3.97 -3.01 -2.56
C VAL A 47 3.61 -1.52 -2.52
N LYS A 48 3.25 -0.99 -1.35
CA LYS A 48 2.98 0.45 -1.18
C LYS A 48 4.19 1.29 -1.59
N ARG A 49 5.38 0.95 -1.07
CA ARG A 49 6.63 1.68 -1.33
C ARG A 49 6.95 1.75 -2.82
N LEU A 50 6.83 0.62 -3.52
CA LEU A 50 7.11 0.53 -4.96
C LEU A 50 6.07 1.27 -5.80
N LEU A 51 4.79 1.25 -5.42
CA LEU A 51 3.76 2.03 -6.12
C LEU A 51 3.90 3.54 -5.90
N GLU A 52 4.29 3.96 -4.70
CA GLU A 52 4.54 5.37 -4.38
C GLU A 52 5.86 5.88 -4.99
N ASN A 53 6.84 5.00 -5.22
CA ASN A 53 8.14 5.32 -5.83
C ASN A 53 8.57 4.26 -6.87
N PRO A 54 8.00 4.28 -8.08
CA PRO A 54 8.20 3.23 -9.09
C PRO A 54 9.64 3.02 -9.56
N MET A 55 10.53 4.00 -9.38
CA MET A 55 11.96 3.84 -9.67
C MET A 55 12.60 2.70 -8.90
N GLY A 56 12.05 2.35 -7.72
CA GLY A 56 12.52 1.20 -6.94
C GLY A 56 12.25 -0.18 -7.56
N LEU A 57 11.50 -0.25 -8.67
CA LEU A 57 11.32 -1.51 -9.43
C LEU A 57 12.45 -1.78 -10.42
N VAL A 58 13.22 -0.75 -10.80
CA VAL A 58 14.21 -0.82 -11.90
C VAL A 58 15.65 -0.73 -11.38
N LEU A 59 15.83 -0.20 -10.16
CA LEU A 59 17.11 -0.07 -9.46
C LEU A 59 17.32 -1.25 -8.51
#